data_AF-A0A0G4LF85-F1
#
_entry.id   AF-A0A0G4LF85-F1
#
_cell.length_a   1.000
_cell.length_b   1.000
_cell.length_c   1.000
_cell.angle_alpha   90.00
_cell.angle_beta   90.00
_cell.angle_gamma   90.00
#
_symmetry.space_group_name_H-M   'P 1'
#
loop_
_entity.id
_entity.type
_entity.pdbx_description
1 polymer ?
#
loop_
_entity_poly.entity_id
_entity_poly.type
_entity_poly.pdbx_seq_one_letter_code
_entity_poly.pdbx_strand_id
1 'polypeptide(L)'
;MPNPLAQRPLPYSQDCIKQLIQRLHPYELAKGEMIMIFNLRPASASALNTIIEDMEDRFDEDKQAEIVDIIAEFYIPDRPWRHVDQSSSTSSTWSD
;
A
#
# COMPACT_ATOMS: atom_id res chain seq x y z
N MET A 1 -4.42 -22.00 17.10
CA MET A 1 -3.92 -20.72 16.54
C MET A 1 -4.73 -20.41 15.29
N PRO A 2 -5.22 -19.17 15.08
CA PRO A 2 -5.82 -18.79 13.80
C PRO A 2 -4.76 -18.92 12.70
N ASN A 3 -5.07 -19.58 11.58
CA ASN A 3 -4.18 -19.62 10.42
C ASN A 3 -4.35 -18.29 9.66
N PRO A 4 -3.32 -17.43 9.56
CA PRO A 4 -3.41 -16.14 8.88
C PRO A 4 -3.72 -16.27 7.38
N LEU A 5 -3.40 -17.43 6.78
CA LEU A 5 -3.71 -17.74 5.37
C LEU A 5 -5.09 -18.37 5.18
N ALA A 6 -5.82 -18.69 6.26
CA ALA A 6 -7.16 -19.26 6.20
C ALA A 6 -8.28 -18.22 6.45
N GLN A 7 -7.94 -16.93 6.49
CA GLN A 7 -8.91 -15.86 6.68
C GLN A 7 -9.92 -15.85 5.50
N ARG A 8 -11.21 -15.88 5.84
CA ARG A 8 -12.31 -15.71 4.88
C ARG A 8 -13.19 -14.52 5.30
N PRO A 9 -13.45 -13.55 4.42
CA PRO A 9 -12.95 -13.47 3.04
C PRO A 9 -11.42 -13.27 2.97
N LEU A 10 -10.82 -13.61 1.82
CA LEU A 10 -9.42 -13.30 1.57
C LEU A 10 -9.25 -11.78 1.63
N PRO A 11 -8.31 -11.27 2.43
CA PRO A 11 -8.20 -9.84 2.67
C PRO A 11 -7.61 -9.05 1.50
N TYR A 12 -6.98 -9.73 0.54
CA TYR A 12 -6.41 -9.11 -0.65
C TYR A 12 -6.82 -9.86 -1.90
N SER A 13 -7.11 -9.09 -2.95
CA SER A 13 -7.04 -9.58 -4.32
C SER A 13 -5.59 -9.53 -4.83
N GLN A 14 -5.29 -10.30 -5.88
CA GLN A 14 -3.98 -10.27 -6.55
C GLN A 14 -3.61 -8.86 -7.04
N ASP A 15 -4.58 -8.09 -7.53
CA ASP A 15 -4.36 -6.74 -8.03
C ASP A 15 -4.12 -5.73 -6.90
N CYS A 16 -4.75 -5.94 -5.74
CA CYS A 16 -4.53 -5.14 -4.54
C CYS A 16 -3.07 -5.24 -4.07
N ILE A 17 -2.52 -6.47 -4.00
CA ILE A 17 -1.12 -6.69 -3.60
C ILE A 17 -0.16 -5.98 -4.55
N LYS A 18 -0.34 -6.13 -5.87
CA LYS A 18 0.54 -5.50 -6.88
C LYS A 18 0.54 -3.98 -6.75
N GLN A 19 -0.63 -3.37 -6.56
CA GLN A 19 -0.78 -1.93 -6.43
C GLN A 19 -0.18 -1.41 -5.13
N LEU A 20 -0.36 -2.12 -4.01
CA LEU A 20 0.25 -1.75 -2.74
C LEU A 20 1.79 -1.82 -2.80
N ILE A 21 2.35 -2.85 -3.46
CA ILE A 21 3.81 -2.93 -3.71
C ILE A 21 4.28 -1.73 -4.54
N GLN A 22 3.57 -1.37 -5.59
CA GLN A 22 3.94 -0.24 -6.44
C GLN A 22 3.89 1.09 -5.68
N ARG A 23 2.83 1.32 -4.88
CA ARG A 23 2.66 2.52 -4.06
C ARG A 23 3.75 2.65 -2.99
N LEU A 24 4.20 1.55 -2.42
CA LEU A 24 5.22 1.54 -1.37
C LEU A 24 6.66 1.45 -1.91
N HIS A 25 6.85 1.23 -3.21
CA HIS A 25 8.18 1.17 -3.84
C HIS A 25 9.08 2.37 -3.52
N PRO A 26 8.60 3.64 -3.48
CA PRO A 26 9.44 4.80 -3.20
C PRO A 26 10.10 4.81 -1.81
N TYR A 27 9.58 4.03 -0.85
CA TYR A 27 10.12 3.97 0.51
C TYR A 27 11.18 2.87 0.71
N GLU A 28 11.50 2.12 -0.36
CA GLU A 28 12.56 1.09 -0.36
C GLU A 28 12.46 0.10 0.81
N LEU A 29 11.24 -0.30 1.15
CA LEU A 29 10.99 -1.26 2.21
C LEU A 29 11.56 -2.64 1.85
N ALA A 30 12.21 -3.28 2.81
CA ALA A 30 12.73 -4.63 2.66
C ALA A 30 11.59 -5.63 2.44
N LYS A 31 11.87 -6.74 1.75
CA LYS A 31 10.87 -7.78 1.48
C LYS A 31 10.23 -8.33 2.75
N GLY A 32 11.00 -8.42 3.84
CA GLY A 32 10.51 -8.84 5.15
C GLY A 32 9.50 -7.85 5.73
N GLU A 33 9.83 -6.56 5.73
CA GLU A 33 8.93 -5.47 6.17
C GLU A 33 7.63 -5.49 5.37
N MET A 34 7.71 -5.68 4.05
CA MET A 34 6.55 -5.74 3.16
C MET A 34 5.61 -6.92 3.50
N ILE A 35 6.18 -8.11 3.75
CA ILE A 35 5.40 -9.29 4.18
C ILE A 35 4.71 -9.00 5.53
N MET A 36 5.41 -8.36 6.46
CA MET A 36 4.87 -8.01 7.76
C MET A 36 3.76 -6.97 7.67
N ILE A 37 3.88 -5.97 6.78
CA ILE A 37 2.81 -5.01 6.48
C ILE A 37 1.55 -5.73 5.99
N PHE A 38 1.67 -6.70 5.08
CA PHE A 38 0.49 -7.46 4.61
C PHE A 38 -0.14 -8.32 5.71
N ASN A 39 0.67 -8.86 6.61
CA ASN A 39 0.15 -9.72 7.67
C ASN A 39 -0.50 -8.93 8.81
N LEU A 40 0.13 -7.81 9.21
CA LEU A 40 -0.22 -7.07 10.42
C LEU A 40 -1.09 -5.85 10.16
N ARG A 41 -1.06 -5.27 8.95
CA ARG A 41 -1.88 -4.12 8.55
C ARG A 41 -1.78 -2.95 9.53
N PRO A 42 -0.58 -2.38 9.69
CA PRO A 42 -0.38 -1.29 10.63
C PRO A 42 -1.32 -0.12 10.26
N ALA A 43 -2.10 0.34 11.24
CA ALA A 43 -3.05 1.45 11.08
C ALA A 43 -2.60 2.72 11.83
N SER A 44 -1.31 2.79 12.18
CA SER A 44 -0.69 3.93 12.86
C SER A 44 0.83 3.91 12.68
N ALA A 45 1.46 5.07 12.81
CA ALA A 45 2.92 5.19 12.77
C ALA A 45 3.59 4.33 13.86
N SER A 46 3.02 4.29 15.07
CA SER A 46 3.55 3.44 16.15
C SER A 46 3.50 1.95 15.80
N ALA A 47 2.43 1.48 15.13
CA ALA A 47 2.36 0.10 14.67
C ALA A 47 3.35 -0.16 13.52
N LEU A 48 3.52 0.80 12.61
CA LEU A 48 4.48 0.72 11.53
C LEU A 48 5.93 0.66 12.04
N ASN A 49 6.25 1.41 13.11
CA ASN A 49 7.56 1.42 13.77
C ASN A 49 7.96 0.05 14.33
N THR A 50 6.99 -0.83 14.63
CA THR A 50 7.27 -2.21 15.07
C THR A 50 7.69 -3.14 13.93
N ILE A 51 7.57 -2.69 12.68
CA ILE A 51 7.81 -3.47 11.47
C ILE A 51 9.05 -2.95 10.74
N ILE A 52 9.18 -1.63 10.60
CA ILE A 52 10.27 -0.99 9.87
C ILE A 52 11.42 -0.72 10.82
N GLU A 53 12.60 -1.24 10.48
CA GLU A 53 13.83 -0.99 11.25
C GLU A 53 14.29 0.45 11.06
N ASP A 54 14.71 1.09 12.15
CA ASP A 54 15.19 2.48 12.23
C ASP A 54 14.25 3.47 11.52
N MET A 55 12.93 3.28 11.67
CA MET A 55 11.91 4.02 10.93
C MET A 55 12.02 5.54 11.09
N GLU A 56 12.22 6.01 12.32
CA GLU A 56 12.31 7.43 12.66
C GLU A 56 13.56 8.10 12.06
N ASP A 57 14.62 7.33 11.81
CA ASP A 57 15.83 7.82 11.13
C ASP A 57 15.68 7.83 9.60
N ARG A 58 14.84 6.94 9.06
CA ARG A 58 14.60 6.78 7.61
C ARG A 58 13.53 7.72 7.06
N PHE A 59 12.50 8.00 7.86
CA PHE A 59 11.31 8.71 7.43
C PHE A 59 10.89 9.77 8.45
N ASP A 60 10.66 10.99 7.95
CA ASP A 60 10.00 12.04 8.71
C ASP A 60 8.52 11.68 9.02
N GLU A 61 7.91 12.41 9.94
CA GLU A 61 6.53 12.17 10.39
C GLU A 61 5.53 12.20 9.24
N ASP A 62 5.73 13.08 8.25
CA ASP A 62 4.86 13.20 7.08
C ASP A 62 4.89 11.93 6.22
N LYS A 63 6.08 11.38 5.94
CA LYS A 63 6.23 10.12 5.22
C LYS A 63 5.69 8.93 6.00
N GLN A 64 5.88 8.91 7.32
CA GLN A 64 5.32 7.85 8.16
C GLN A 64 3.78 7.85 8.07
N ALA A 65 3.17 9.05 8.13
CA ALA A 65 1.72 9.21 7.95
C ALA A 65 1.29 8.77 6.54
N GLU A 66 2.02 9.18 5.50
CA GLU A 66 1.73 8.81 4.11
C GLU A 66 1.76 7.28 3.90
N ILE A 67 2.75 6.58 4.45
CA ILE A 67 2.83 5.11 4.37
C ILE A 67 1.62 4.47 5.05
N VAL A 68 1.24 4.96 6.24
CA VAL A 68 0.06 4.46 6.97
C VAL A 68 -1.22 4.70 6.17
N ASP A 69 -1.37 5.87 5.56
CA ASP A 69 -2.53 6.23 4.76
C ASP A 69 -2.62 5.35 3.50
N ILE A 70 -1.50 5.15 2.79
CA ILE A 70 -1.41 4.22 1.66
C ILE A 70 -1.88 2.84 2.09
N ILE A 71 -1.36 2.32 3.21
CA ILE A 71 -1.71 1.00 3.75
C ILE A 71 -3.21 0.95 4.05
N ALA A 72 -3.77 1.95 4.75
CA ALA A 72 -5.18 2.01 5.13
C ALA A 72 -6.14 2.01 3.92
N GLU A 73 -5.79 2.66 2.80
CA GLU A 73 -6.62 2.68 1.59
C GLU A 73 -6.95 1.29 1.04
N PHE A 74 -6.07 0.30 1.25
CA PHE A 74 -6.26 -1.06 0.73
C PHE A 74 -7.07 -1.99 1.66
N TYR A 75 -7.43 -1.53 2.86
CA TYR A 75 -8.19 -2.35 3.84
C TYR A 75 -9.65 -1.99 3.97
N ILE A 76 -10.15 -1.01 3.21
CA ILE A 76 -11.55 -0.62 3.22
C ILE A 76 -12.36 -1.71 2.48
N PRO A 77 -13.23 -2.50 3.17
CA PRO A 77 -13.81 -3.73 2.64
C PRO A 77 -14.64 -3.59 1.36
N ASP A 78 -15.12 -2.39 1.03
CA ASP A 78 -16.08 -2.15 -0.06
C ASP A 78 -15.64 -1.08 -1.07
N ARG A 79 -14.35 -0.70 -1.08
CA ARG A 79 -13.88 0.27 -2.09
C ARG A 79 -13.21 -0.45 -3.26
N PRO A 80 -13.88 -0.56 -4.44
CA PRO A 80 -13.18 -0.99 -5.64
C PRO A 80 -12.09 0.03 -5.93
N TRP A 81 -10.85 -0.44 -6.01
CA TRP A 81 -9.72 0.39 -6.33
C TRP A 81 -9.95 0.95 -7.75
N ARG A 82 -10.10 2.28 -7.87
CA ARG A 82 -10.22 2.93 -9.18
C ARG A 82 -8.90 2.74 -9.91
N HIS A 83 -8.89 1.96 -10.98
CA HIS A 83 -7.83 2.08 -11.97
C HIS A 83 -7.76 3.56 -12.36
N VAL A 84 -6.65 4.21 -12.01
CA VAL A 84 -6.34 5.52 -12.58
C VAL A 84 -6.02 5.22 -14.04
N ASP A 85 -6.98 5.48 -14.92
CA ASP A 85 -6.80 5.35 -16.36
C ASP A 85 -5.54 6.14 -16.76
N GLN A 86 -4.50 5.42 -17.18
CA GLN A 86 -3.38 6.00 -17.90
C GLN A 86 -3.84 6.34 -19.32
N SER A 87 -4.68 7.37 -19.44
CA SER A 87 -4.98 8.05 -20.69
C SER A 87 -5.25 9.49 -20.33
N SER A 88 -4.32 10.40 -20.56
CA SER A 88 -4.33 11.12 -21.84
C SER A 88 -2.93 11.64 -22.18
N SER A 89 -2.20 10.89 -23.01
CA SER A 89 -1.20 11.48 -23.91
C SER A 89 -1.81 11.58 -25.30
N THR A 90 -1.93 12.83 -25.73
CA THR A 90 -1.90 13.36 -27.11
C THR A 90 -2.98 12.89 -28.10
N SER A 91 -3.82 13.84 -28.50
CA SER A 91 -4.02 14.14 -29.92
C SER A 91 -4.45 15.60 -30.07
N SER A 92 -3.46 16.47 -30.30
CA SER A 92 -3.69 17.83 -30.79
C SER A 92 -4.23 17.79 -32.22
N THR A 93 -5.36 18.45 -32.42
CA THR A 93 -5.82 19.17 -33.62
C THR A 93 -5.40 18.65 -35.00
N TRP A 94 -6.36 18.08 -35.72
CA TRP A 94 -6.58 18.41 -37.12
C TRP A 94 -8.09 18.53 -37.35
N SER A 95 -8.54 19.71 -37.76
CA SER A 95 -9.82 19.90 -38.45
C SER A 95 -9.53 20.76 -39.67
N ASP A 96 -10.14 20.35 -40.78
CA ASP A 96 -10.02 20.90 -42.13
C ASP A 96 -10.23 22.41 -42.24
#